data_AF-A0A2Z6SB01-F1
#
_entry.id   AF-A0A2Z6SB01-F1
#
_cell.length_a   1.000
_cell.length_b   1.000
_cell.length_c   1.000
_cell.angle_alpha   90.00
_cell.angle_beta   90.00
_cell.angle_gamma   90.00
#
_symmetry.space_group_name_H-M   'P 1'
#
loop_
_entity.id
_entity.type
_entity.pdbx_description
1 polymer ?
#
loop_
_entity_poly.entity_id
_entity_poly.type
_entity_poly.pdbx_seq_one_letter_code
_entity_poly.pdbx_strand_id
1 'polypeptide(L)' 'MEEVETKYPHDEFIEGYLHQDIENSYTEREIETAKKQVEIESYMLSNGMLYEQEKEIVKYNIQKIAENVVPWWEATEA' A
#
# COMPACT_ATOMS: atom_id res chain seq x y z
N MET A 1 -29.47 -16.51 -36.86
CA MET A 1 -29.35 -15.80 -35.58
C MET A 1 -27.90 -16.02 -35.15
N GLU A 2 -26.98 -15.42 -35.90
CA GLU A 2 -25.58 -15.87 -36.01
C GLU A 2 -24.66 -14.63 -36.04
N GLU A 3 -24.96 -13.59 -35.27
CA GLU A 3 -24.14 -12.36 -35.25
C GLU A 3 -24.15 -11.68 -33.86
N VAL A 4 -24.11 -12.45 -32.77
CA VAL A 4 -23.88 -11.89 -31.42
C VAL A 4 -22.89 -12.74 -30.62
N GLU A 5 -21.89 -13.33 -31.28
CA GLU A 5 -20.89 -14.16 -30.58
C GLU A 5 -19.44 -13.76 -30.88
N THR A 6 -19.21 -12.53 -31.35
CA THR A 6 -17.85 -12.04 -31.65
C THR A 6 -17.63 -10.58 -31.25
N LYS A 7 -18.08 -10.17 -30.05
CA LYS A 7 -17.78 -8.80 -29.58
C LYS A 7 -16.46 -8.67 -28.81
N TYR A 8 -15.95 -9.73 -28.16
CA TYR A 8 -14.67 -9.66 -27.45
C TYR A 8 -13.91 -11.00 -27.52
N PRO A 9 -12.93 -11.16 -28.43
CA PRO A 9 -12.12 -12.37 -28.50
C PRO A 9 -11.03 -12.47 -27.42
N HIS A 10 -11.03 -11.62 -26.38
CA HIS A 10 -9.93 -11.50 -25.42
C HIS A 10 -10.41 -11.11 -24.02
N ASP A 11 -11.23 -11.96 -23.39
CA ASP A 11 -11.66 -11.77 -22.01
C ASP A 11 -10.50 -11.87 -21.00
N GLU A 12 -9.51 -12.75 -21.22
CA GLU A 12 -8.35 -12.90 -20.30
C GLU A 12 -7.46 -11.66 -20.21
N PHE A 13 -7.31 -10.91 -21.32
CA PHE A 13 -6.47 -9.71 -21.34
C PHE A 13 -7.12 -8.56 -20.58
N ILE A 14 -8.43 -8.36 -20.75
CA ILE A 14 -9.21 -7.35 -20.02
C ILE A 14 -9.32 -7.72 -18.54
N GLU A 15 -9.49 -9.01 -18.22
CA GLU A 15 -9.50 -9.51 -16.84
C GLU A 15 -8.16 -9.25 -16.14
N GLY A 16 -7.03 -9.44 -16.82
CA GLY A 16 -5.70 -9.11 -16.30
C GLY A 16 -5.52 -7.63 -15.95
N TYR A 17 -5.96 -6.71 -16.82
CA TYR A 17 -5.94 -5.27 -16.51
C TYR A 17 -6.84 -4.91 -15.34
N LEU A 18 -8.06 -5.47 -15.31
CA LEU A 18 -8.99 -5.23 -14.21
C LEU A 18 -8.40 -5.73 -12.88
N HIS A 19 -7.73 -6.89 -12.89
CA HIS A 19 -7.06 -7.43 -11.70
C HIS A 19 -5.90 -6.53 -11.24
N GLN A 20 -5.07 -6.07 -12.18
CA GLN A 20 -3.96 -5.17 -11.89
C GLN A 20 -4.44 -3.82 -11.34
N ASP A 21 -5.49 -3.24 -11.92
CA ASP A 21 -6.09 -1.98 -11.46
C ASP A 21 -6.67 -2.13 -10.05
N ILE A 22 -7.29 -3.27 -9.75
CA ILE A 22 -7.79 -3.59 -8.42
C ILE A 22 -6.63 -3.70 -7.42
N GLU A 23 -5.57 -4.47 -7.71
CA GLU A 23 -4.37 -4.58 -6.84
C GLU A 23 -3.71 -3.23 -6.59
N ASN A 24 -3.56 -2.41 -7.64
CA ASN A 24 -3.02 -1.06 -7.53
C ASN A 24 -3.88 -0.19 -6.60
N SER A 25 -5.21 -0.25 -6.75
CA SER A 25 -6.12 0.53 -5.90
C SER A 25 -6.04 0.15 -4.42
N TYR A 26 -5.86 -1.14 -4.11
CA TYR A 26 -5.66 -1.61 -2.74
C TYR A 26 -4.32 -1.11 -2.19
N THR A 27 -3.25 -1.26 -2.97
CA THR A 27 -1.89 -0.82 -2.60
C THR A 27 -1.85 0.68 -2.32
N GLU A 28 -2.44 1.51 -3.19
CA GLU A 28 -2.53 2.96 -3.01
C GLU A 28 -3.26 3.32 -1.71
N ARG A 29 -4.38 2.64 -1.43
CA ARG A 29 -5.18 2.86 -0.23
C ARG A 29 -4.41 2.49 1.05
N GLU A 30 -3.64 1.42 1.00
CA GLU A 30 -2.79 1.00 2.12
C GLU A 30 -1.66 2.00 2.37
N ILE A 31 -1.01 2.50 1.32
CA ILE A 31 0.00 3.57 1.43
C ILE A 31 -0.63 4.85 2.01
N GLU A 32 -1.82 5.25 1.57
CA GLU A 32 -2.53 6.41 2.13
C GLU A 32 -2.83 6.24 3.62
N THR A 33 -3.27 5.04 4.00
CA THR A 33 -3.55 4.70 5.41
C THR A 33 -2.27 4.73 6.23
N ALA A 34 -1.18 4.17 5.70
CA ALA A 34 0.11 4.16 6.37
C ALA A 34 0.71 5.56 6.50
N LYS A 35 0.52 6.45 5.52
CA LYS A 35 0.87 7.87 5.62
C LYS A 35 0.21 8.55 6.82
N LYS A 36 -1.10 8.34 7.02
CA LYS A 36 -1.84 8.91 8.15
C LYS A 36 -1.34 8.39 9.50
N GLN A 37 -1.04 7.09 9.58
CA GLN A 37 -0.46 6.49 10.78
C GLN A 37 0.92 7.08 11.10
N VAL A 38 1.80 7.16 10.10
CA VAL A 38 3.16 7.71 10.27
C VAL A 38 3.15 9.20 10.60
N GLU A 39 2.16 9.96 10.13
CA GLU A 39 1.96 11.34 10.54
C GLU A 39 1.73 11.45 12.06
N ILE A 40 0.86 10.60 12.62
CA ILE A 40 0.61 10.55 14.07
C ILE A 40 1.90 10.17 14.82
N GLU A 41 2.61 9.15 14.35
CA GLU A 41 3.87 8.70 14.95
C GLU A 41 4.96 9.80 14.93
N SER A 42 5.03 10.58 13.84
CA SER A 42 5.94 11.73 13.73
C SER A 42 5.66 12.79 14.79
N TYR A 43 4.37 13.07 15.08
CA TYR A 43 4.00 13.93 16.19
C TYR A 43 4.38 13.33 17.55
N MET A 44 4.16 12.03 17.75
CA MET A 44 4.57 11.35 18.99
C MET A 44 6.08 11.42 19.21
N LEU A 45 6.88 11.23 18.15
CA LEU A 45 8.32 11.37 18.18
C LEU A 45 8.75 12.79 18.54
N SER A 46 8.16 13.79 17.88
CA SER A 46 8.45 15.22 18.08
C SER A 46 8.08 15.69 19.50
N ASN A 47 6.99 15.16 20.05
CA ASN A 47 6.54 15.46 21.41
C ASN A 47 7.29 14.69 22.49
N GLY A 48 8.25 13.83 22.13
CA GLY A 48 9.03 13.05 23.08
C GLY A 48 8.23 11.95 23.79
N MET A 49 7.15 11.47 23.17
CA MET A 49 6.25 10.46 23.74
C MET A 49 6.73 9.02 23.56
N LEU A 50 7.81 8.82 22.80
CA LEU A 50 8.37 7.51 22.45
C LEU A 50 9.67 7.25 23.21
N TYR A 51 9.98 5.99 23.50
CA TYR A 51 11.16 5.57 24.26
C TYR A 51 11.96 4.51 23.52
N GLU A 52 13.29 4.55 23.68
CA GLU A 52 14.23 3.52 23.21
C GLU A 52 13.94 3.02 21.78
N GLN A 53 13.49 1.78 21.65
CA GLN A 53 13.22 1.10 20.38
C GLN A 53 12.08 1.74 19.60
N GLU A 54 11.07 2.32 20.27
CA GLU A 54 9.93 2.97 19.62
C GLU A 54 10.38 4.14 18.74
N LYS A 55 11.41 4.87 19.17
CA LYS A 55 11.97 5.98 18.38
C LYS A 55 12.59 5.49 17.07
N GLU A 56 13.33 4.39 17.12
CA GLU A 56 13.99 3.84 15.94
C GLU A 56 12.98 3.23 14.98
N ILE A 57 11.94 2.56 15.49
CA ILE A 57 10.82 2.06 14.68
C ILE A 57 10.12 3.20 13.96
N VAL A 58 9.77 4.28 14.67
CA VAL A 58 9.06 5.41 14.04
C VAL A 58 9.94 6.14 13.01
N LYS A 59 11.25 6.29 13.26
CA LYS A 59 12.18 6.83 12.26
C LYS A 59 12.22 5.97 11.00
N TYR A 60 12.25 4.65 11.16
CA TYR A 60 12.18 3.71 10.04
C TYR A 60 10.86 3.83 9.27
N ASN A 61 9.73 3.91 9.97
CA ASN A 61 8.42 4.09 9.35
C ASN A 61 8.33 5.39 8.53
N ILE A 62 8.87 6.49 9.07
CA ILE A 62 8.97 7.78 8.35
C ILE A 62 9.79 7.64 7.06
N GLN A 63 10.92 6.92 7.11
CA GLN A 63 11.75 6.68 5.92
C GLN A 63 11.02 5.84 4.87
N LYS A 64 10.39 4.73 5.27
CA LYS A 64 9.65 3.85 4.34
C LYS A 64 8.47 4.57 3.67
N ILE A 65 7.75 5.41 4.40
CA ILE A 65 6.66 6.20 3.81
C ILE A 65 7.16 7.27 2.83
N ALA A 66 8.35 7.83 3.04
CA ALA A 66 8.95 8.74 2.06
C ALA A 66 9.25 8.03 0.72
N GLU A 67 9.44 6.71 0.75
CA GLU A 67 9.61 5.84 -0.42
C GLU A 67 8.27 5.31 -0.97
N ASN A 68 7.12 5.74 -0.41
CA ASN A 68 5.78 5.20 -0.66
C ASN A 68 5.66 3.68 -0.41
N VAL A 69 6.39 3.16 0.58
CA VAL A 69 6.33 1.76 1.00
C VAL A 69 5.62 1.64 2.36
N VAL A 70 4.72 0.67 2.49
CA VAL A 70 4.05 0.36 3.76
C VAL A 70 5.08 -0.23 4.73
N PRO A 71 5.36 0.39 5.90
CA PRO A 71 6.49 0.00 6.74
C PRO A 71 6.44 -1.42 7.33
N TRP A 72 5.25 -2.01 7.46
CA TRP A 72 5.03 -3.32 8.10
C TRP A 72 4.75 -4.47 7.11
N TRP A 73 4.95 -4.26 5.82
CA TRP A 73 4.78 -5.33 4.82
C TRP A 73 5.93 -6.36 4.81
N GLU A 74 7.10 -6.07 5.40
CA GLU A 74 8.25 -6.98 5.38
C GLU A 74 8.20 -8.12 6.44
N ALA A 75 7.04 -8.37 7.08
CA ALA A 75 6.94 -9.34 8.18
C ALA A 75 6.50 -10.77 7.81
N THR A 76 6.27 -11.10 6.53
CA THR A 76 5.68 -12.41 6.13
C THR A 76 6.66 -13.42 5.53
N GLU A 77 7.97 -13.25 5.71
CA GLU A 77 8.99 -14.24 5.32
C GLU A 77 9.75 -14.72 6.57
N ALA A 78 9.10 -15.51 7.43
CA ALA A 78 9.72 -16.19 8.58
C ALA A 78 9.16 -17.60 8.77
#